data_AF-A0A2H3D4J8-F1
#
_entry.id   AF-A0A2H3D4J8-F1
#
_cell.length_a   1.000
_cell.length_b   1.000
_cell.length_c   1.000
_cell.angle_alpha   90.00
_cell.angle_beta   90.00
_cell.angle_gamma   90.00
#
_symmetry.space_group_name_H-M   'P 1'
#
loop_
_entity.id
_entity.type
_entity.pdbx_description
1 polymer ?
#
loop_
_entity_poly.entity_id
_entity_poly.type
_entity_poly.pdbx_seq_one_letter_code
_entity_poly.pdbx_strand_id
1 'polypeptide(L)'
;MSPCTANTSAHSQVLLQADISTYTSLTIHRLGSSDENPAQITLYRSQSFPAPRLIQSYVPLPRIESWAPLSLLKNGAHLELELAGSISEGRVGLAYSARIIRSTADAYLPDLCIKLVKPKYGRTLAREAWFYEQLSLEPGYEGAITPRCFGFFTVPLKDCLDIKGQPVSRVEPWENLTINPPGPDSDEYEDEEDIDWWLPDDAPGLEDFFKDDDGWKSGSSWDKWRPSASDPLICVLVLEKLGKPYSSPEQHEEEELEYVVPGSYHILSGLCSYIQ
;
A
#
# COMPACT_ATOMS: atom_id res chain seq x y z
N MET A 1 51.36 37.08 24.98
CA MET A 1 51.02 36.18 23.86
C MET A 1 50.19 35.04 24.43
N SER A 2 48.87 35.13 24.32
CA SER A 2 47.93 34.11 24.78
C SER A 2 47.49 33.28 23.56
N PRO A 3 47.44 31.94 23.62
CA PRO A 3 46.78 31.18 22.58
C PRO A 3 45.28 31.05 22.93
N CYS A 4 44.43 31.60 22.06
CA CYS A 4 43.02 31.26 22.01
C CYS A 4 42.88 29.87 21.38
N THR A 5 42.54 28.86 22.16
CA THR A 5 42.06 27.57 21.66
C THR A 5 40.54 27.66 21.49
N ALA A 6 40.09 27.89 20.27
CA ALA A 6 38.70 27.68 19.88
C ALA A 6 38.44 26.17 19.83
N ASN A 7 37.69 25.67 20.81
CA ASN A 7 37.28 24.29 20.88
C ASN A 7 35.84 24.20 20.37
N THR A 8 35.66 24.11 19.05
CA THR A 8 34.34 23.89 18.45
C THR A 8 34.23 22.40 18.12
N SER A 9 33.79 21.62 19.12
CA SER A 9 33.34 20.24 18.91
C SER A 9 32.01 20.28 18.16
N ALA A 10 32.04 20.13 16.85
CA ALA A 10 30.85 19.85 16.06
C ALA A 10 30.43 18.40 16.35
N HIS A 11 29.54 18.22 17.33
CA HIS A 11 28.80 16.98 17.48
C HIS A 11 27.85 16.85 16.29
N SER A 12 28.30 16.19 15.22
CA SER A 12 27.43 15.68 14.18
C SER A 12 26.58 14.58 14.82
N GLN A 13 25.38 14.92 15.27
CA GLN A 13 24.39 13.91 15.67
C GLN A 13 24.07 13.10 14.41
N VAL A 14 24.44 11.82 14.41
CA VAL A 14 24.02 10.87 13.40
C VAL A 14 22.53 10.63 13.65
N LEU A 15 21.67 11.31 12.90
CA LEU A 15 20.24 11.04 12.90
C LEU A 15 20.04 9.58 12.49
N LEU A 16 19.33 8.82 13.32
CA LEU A 16 18.92 7.47 12.97
C LEU A 16 17.99 7.55 11.75
N GLN A 17 18.06 6.56 10.88
CA GLN A 17 17.17 6.48 9.74
C GLN A 17 15.82 5.92 10.21
N ALA A 18 14.72 6.52 9.77
CA ALA A 18 13.41 5.94 10.00
C ALA A 18 13.28 4.61 9.23
N ASP A 19 12.58 3.66 9.84
CA ASP A 19 12.39 2.31 9.35
C ASP A 19 10.93 1.86 9.49
N ILE A 20 10.67 0.62 9.08
CA ILE A 20 9.36 0.00 9.18
C ILE A 20 8.82 -0.02 10.61
N SER A 21 9.62 0.14 11.67
CA SER A 21 9.17 0.13 13.07
C SER A 21 8.92 1.53 13.66
N THR A 22 9.22 2.59 12.90
CA THR A 22 9.28 3.94 13.47
C THR A 22 7.89 4.53 13.77
N TYR A 23 6.93 4.37 12.87
CA TYR A 23 5.63 5.05 12.94
C TYR A 23 4.47 4.10 13.30
N THR A 24 3.57 4.58 14.16
CA THR A 24 2.32 3.86 14.51
C THR A 24 1.05 4.62 14.12
N SER A 25 1.19 5.89 13.73
CA SER A 25 0.08 6.71 13.24
C SER A 25 0.54 7.70 12.19
N LEU A 26 -0.39 8.07 11.32
CA LEU A 26 -0.17 8.91 10.15
C LEU A 26 -1.35 9.89 10.04
N THR A 27 -1.09 11.19 9.91
CA THR A 27 -2.13 12.16 9.52
C THR A 27 -1.87 12.63 8.10
N ILE A 28 -2.88 12.53 7.24
CA ILE A 28 -2.84 13.10 5.89
C ILE A 28 -3.74 14.33 5.85
N HIS A 29 -3.11 15.48 5.63
CA HIS A 29 -3.77 16.77 5.51
C HIS A 29 -4.56 16.82 4.20
N ARG A 30 -5.79 17.33 4.26
CA ARG A 30 -6.69 17.54 3.11
C ARG A 30 -7.00 16.26 2.33
N LEU A 31 -6.97 15.10 2.98
CA LEU A 31 -7.30 13.82 2.34
C LEU A 31 -8.81 13.69 2.03
N GLY A 32 -9.64 14.31 2.86
CA GLY A 32 -11.08 14.30 2.71
C GLY A 32 -11.70 15.62 3.12
N SER A 33 -13.02 15.67 3.14
CA SER A 33 -13.78 16.84 3.55
C SER A 33 -15.20 16.50 3.97
N SER A 34 -15.83 17.45 4.68
CA SER A 34 -17.27 17.51 4.90
C SER A 34 -17.77 18.81 4.30
N ASP A 35 -18.69 18.73 3.34
CA ASP A 35 -19.18 19.88 2.56
C ASP A 35 -18.02 20.69 1.94
N GLU A 36 -17.74 21.90 2.43
CA GLU A 36 -16.62 22.74 1.95
C GLU A 36 -15.42 22.74 2.91
N ASN A 37 -15.48 21.99 4.01
CA ASN A 37 -14.45 22.00 5.04
C ASN A 37 -13.45 20.87 4.79
N PRO A 38 -12.16 21.17 4.54
CA PRO A 38 -11.14 20.15 4.42
C PRO A 38 -10.95 19.42 5.75
N ALA A 39 -10.67 18.13 5.67
CA ALA A 39 -10.39 17.28 6.81
C ALA A 39 -8.92 16.87 6.85
N GLN A 40 -8.40 16.70 8.07
CA GLN A 40 -7.13 16.03 8.31
C GLN A 40 -7.48 14.64 8.84
N ILE A 41 -7.08 13.60 8.11
CA ILE A 41 -7.45 12.23 8.44
C ILE A 41 -6.28 11.55 9.11
N THR A 42 -6.48 11.11 10.36
CA THR A 42 -5.49 10.31 11.10
C THR A 42 -5.79 8.84 10.92
N LEU A 43 -4.81 8.11 10.40
CA LEU A 43 -4.79 6.67 10.22
C LEU A 43 -3.87 6.03 11.25
N TYR A 44 -4.19 4.80 11.61
CA TYR A 44 -3.40 4.01 12.56
C TYR A 44 -2.81 2.81 11.87
N ARG A 45 -1.63 2.40 12.35
CA ARG A 45 -0.97 1.22 11.81
C ARG A 45 -1.88 0.00 11.92
N SER A 46 -2.05 -0.68 10.80
CA SER A 46 -2.82 -1.91 10.69
C SER A 46 -1.90 -3.08 10.42
N GLN A 47 -2.30 -4.26 10.90
CA GLN A 47 -1.57 -5.48 10.60
C GLN A 47 -1.80 -5.84 9.12
N SER A 48 -0.74 -6.24 8.43
CA SER A 48 -0.80 -6.83 7.08
C SER A 48 -1.07 -8.34 7.18
N PHE A 49 -1.12 -9.07 6.05
CA PHE A 49 -1.24 -10.53 6.12
C PHE A 49 -0.59 -11.23 4.91
N PRO A 50 -0.04 -12.44 5.09
CA PRO A 50 0.68 -13.15 4.03
C PRO A 50 -0.22 -13.87 3.05
N ALA A 51 0.31 -14.10 1.83
CA ALA A 51 -0.15 -15.15 0.90
C ALA A 51 -0.09 -16.53 1.55
N PRO A 52 -1.08 -17.42 1.38
CA PRO A 52 -0.85 -18.83 1.66
C PRO A 52 0.18 -19.32 0.65
N ARG A 53 0.99 -20.30 1.06
CA ARG A 53 2.06 -20.79 0.21
C ARG A 53 1.50 -21.72 -0.85
N LEU A 54 1.84 -21.48 -2.10
CA LEU A 54 1.55 -22.41 -3.18
C LEU A 54 2.32 -23.72 -2.95
N ILE A 55 1.61 -24.84 -2.89
CA ILE A 55 2.13 -26.19 -2.72
C ILE A 55 1.84 -27.01 -3.99
N GLN A 56 2.29 -26.51 -5.14
CA GLN A 56 2.16 -27.24 -6.39
C GLN A 56 3.17 -28.40 -6.43
N SER A 57 2.68 -29.61 -6.12
CA SER A 57 3.31 -30.92 -6.35
C SER A 57 4.51 -31.36 -5.46
N TYR A 58 4.31 -32.51 -4.80
CA TYR A 58 5.22 -33.54 -4.23
C TYR A 58 6.48 -33.17 -3.42
N VAL A 59 6.99 -31.94 -3.44
CA VAL A 59 8.16 -31.55 -2.65
C VAL A 59 7.69 -30.82 -1.40
N PRO A 60 7.80 -31.41 -0.21
CA PRO A 60 7.51 -30.70 1.03
C PRO A 60 8.54 -29.58 1.21
N LEU A 61 8.19 -28.37 0.79
CA LEU A 61 9.00 -27.19 1.10
C LEU A 61 8.88 -26.91 2.60
N PRO A 62 10.01 -26.61 3.27
CA PRO A 62 10.01 -26.29 4.67
C PRO A 62 9.17 -25.03 4.93
N ARG A 63 8.57 -24.99 6.10
CA ARG A 63 7.94 -23.79 6.65
C ARG A 63 8.96 -22.65 6.68
N ILE A 64 8.55 -21.44 6.33
CA ILE A 64 9.40 -20.24 6.48
C ILE A 64 8.91 -19.48 7.71
N GLU A 65 9.69 -19.49 8.78
CA GLU A 65 9.29 -18.88 10.06
C GLU A 65 9.17 -17.36 9.99
N SER A 66 9.93 -16.71 9.09
CA SER A 66 9.85 -15.26 8.87
C SER A 66 8.59 -14.80 8.11
N TRP A 67 7.74 -15.72 7.64
CA TRP A 67 6.57 -15.39 6.83
C TRP A 67 5.40 -14.80 7.68
N ALA A 68 5.52 -14.82 9.01
CA ALA A 68 4.52 -14.25 9.91
C ALA A 68 4.28 -12.74 9.64
N PRO A 69 3.03 -12.24 9.76
CA PRO A 69 2.78 -10.81 9.70
C PRO A 69 3.46 -10.09 10.86
N LEU A 70 3.91 -8.86 10.61
CA LEU A 70 4.52 -8.04 11.66
C LEU A 70 3.54 -7.79 12.81
N SER A 71 4.08 -7.80 14.03
CA SER A 71 3.31 -7.42 15.21
C SER A 71 3.09 -5.91 15.24
N LEU A 72 1.88 -5.50 15.62
CA LEU A 72 1.57 -4.08 15.80
C LEU A 72 2.39 -3.50 16.95
N LEU A 73 3.13 -2.44 16.64
CA LEU A 73 3.90 -1.70 17.62
C LEU A 73 2.98 -0.87 18.50
N LYS A 74 3.30 -0.84 19.79
CA LYS A 74 2.64 0.01 20.77
C LYS A 74 3.55 1.21 21.01
N ASN A 75 3.03 2.42 20.85
CA ASN A 75 3.73 3.69 21.14
C ASN A 75 4.87 4.06 20.16
N GLY A 76 4.64 3.99 18.86
CA GLY A 76 5.59 4.54 17.87
C GLY A 76 5.36 6.03 17.61
N ALA A 77 6.18 6.61 16.74
CA ALA A 77 6.06 8.00 16.33
C ALA A 77 4.79 8.27 15.48
N HIS A 78 4.52 9.56 15.30
CA HIS A 78 3.47 10.10 14.44
C HIS A 78 4.08 10.83 13.25
N LEU A 79 3.53 10.60 12.07
CA LEU A 79 3.92 11.25 10.82
C LEU A 79 2.76 12.10 10.29
N GLU A 80 3.02 13.33 9.89
CA GLU A 80 2.04 14.22 9.25
C GLU A 80 2.50 14.55 7.84
N LEU A 81 1.65 14.26 6.86
CA LEU A 81 1.91 14.39 5.44
C LEU A 81 0.82 15.18 4.74
N GLU A 82 1.13 15.70 3.56
CA GLU A 82 0.15 16.19 2.59
C GLU A 82 0.39 15.50 1.24
N LEU A 83 -0.69 15.18 0.52
CA LEU A 83 -0.59 14.69 -0.85
C LEU A 83 -0.10 15.83 -1.75
N ALA A 84 1.00 15.60 -2.47
CA ALA A 84 1.56 16.57 -3.40
C ALA A 84 1.08 16.29 -4.83
N GLY A 85 1.91 15.66 -5.66
CA GLY A 85 1.56 15.32 -7.04
C GLY A 85 1.09 13.87 -7.18
N SER A 86 0.05 13.65 -8.00
CA SER A 86 -0.28 12.30 -8.48
C SER A 86 0.88 11.73 -9.27
N ILE A 87 1.28 10.50 -8.96
CA ILE A 87 2.32 9.76 -9.66
C ILE A 87 1.67 8.82 -10.68
N SER A 88 0.65 8.07 -10.27
CA SER A 88 -0.06 7.14 -11.12
C SER A 88 -1.44 6.80 -10.56
N GLU A 89 -2.32 6.36 -11.45
CA GLU A 89 -3.59 5.73 -11.10
C GLU A 89 -3.64 4.34 -11.76
N GLY A 90 -3.89 3.31 -10.98
CA GLY A 90 -4.13 1.96 -11.46
C GLY A 90 -5.53 1.46 -11.09
N ARG A 91 -5.82 0.22 -11.50
CA ARG A 91 -7.08 -0.47 -11.15
C ARG A 91 -7.35 -0.49 -9.65
N VAL A 92 -6.31 -0.77 -8.86
CA VAL A 92 -6.40 -1.01 -7.41
C VAL A 92 -6.30 0.27 -6.57
N GLY A 93 -5.52 1.25 -7.00
CA GLY A 93 -5.23 2.41 -6.18
C GLY A 93 -4.51 3.52 -6.93
N LEU A 94 -4.28 4.59 -6.18
CA LEU A 94 -3.65 5.83 -6.62
C LEU A 94 -2.33 5.99 -5.87
N ALA A 95 -1.27 6.36 -6.59
CA ALA A 95 0.02 6.68 -6.02
C ALA A 95 0.26 8.19 -6.05
N TYR A 96 0.69 8.75 -4.93
CA TYR A 96 0.99 10.17 -4.79
C TYR A 96 2.40 10.37 -4.23
N SER A 97 3.06 11.44 -4.66
CA SER A 97 4.19 11.99 -3.91
C SER A 97 3.65 12.59 -2.62
N ALA A 98 4.37 12.42 -1.51
CA ALA A 98 3.97 12.96 -0.22
C ALA A 98 4.96 14.02 0.26
N ARG A 99 4.43 15.14 0.74
CA ARG A 99 5.23 16.17 1.41
C ARG A 99 5.13 15.97 2.92
N ILE A 100 6.28 15.84 3.58
CA ILE A 100 6.35 15.76 5.03
C ILE A 100 6.06 17.14 5.63
N ILE A 101 5.04 17.22 6.47
CA ILE A 101 4.68 18.42 7.23
C ILE A 101 5.34 18.37 8.61
N ARG A 102 5.25 17.23 9.29
CA ARG A 102 5.84 17.01 10.62
C ARG A 102 6.14 15.54 10.84
N SER A 103 7.22 15.25 11.58
CA SER A 103 7.51 13.93 12.14
C SER A 103 7.77 14.12 13.63
N THR A 104 7.22 13.24 14.47
CA THR A 104 7.59 13.21 15.90
C THR A 104 8.77 12.28 16.18
N ALA A 105 9.23 11.51 15.18
CA ALA A 105 10.46 10.76 15.28
C ALA A 105 11.65 11.69 15.06
N ASP A 106 12.68 11.57 15.90
CA ASP A 106 13.99 12.17 15.68
C ASP A 106 14.81 11.28 14.74
N ALA A 107 14.30 11.14 13.51
CA ALA A 107 14.83 10.25 12.50
C ALA A 107 14.79 10.89 11.11
N TYR A 108 15.79 10.57 10.30
CA TYR A 108 15.82 10.99 8.90
C TYR A 108 14.80 10.23 8.07
N LEU A 109 14.00 10.97 7.31
CA LEU A 109 13.06 10.44 6.32
C LEU A 109 13.52 10.82 4.91
N PRO A 110 13.49 9.89 3.94
CA PRO A 110 13.64 10.22 2.53
C PRO A 110 12.38 10.90 1.97
N ASP A 111 12.42 11.23 0.68
CA ASP A 111 11.21 11.52 -0.08
C ASP A 111 10.25 10.33 0.00
N LEU A 112 8.96 10.62 0.21
CA LEU A 112 7.94 9.61 0.43
C LEU A 112 6.94 9.60 -0.73
N CYS A 113 6.38 8.41 -0.96
CA CYS A 113 5.15 8.24 -1.73
C CYS A 113 4.11 7.48 -0.91
N ILE A 114 2.85 7.71 -1.27
CA ILE A 114 1.70 7.09 -0.65
C ILE A 114 0.94 6.34 -1.72
N LYS A 115 0.64 5.06 -1.45
CA LYS A 115 -0.36 4.31 -2.19
C LYS A 115 -1.66 4.33 -1.39
N LEU A 116 -2.66 5.02 -1.91
CA LEU A 116 -4.03 5.04 -1.40
C LEU A 116 -4.87 4.13 -2.29
N VAL A 117 -5.51 3.10 -1.74
CA VAL A 117 -6.36 2.21 -2.56
C VAL A 117 -7.79 2.73 -2.67
N LYS A 118 -8.46 2.32 -3.76
CA LYS A 118 -9.91 2.52 -3.92
C LYS A 118 -10.64 1.69 -2.86
N PRO A 119 -11.87 2.07 -2.43
CA PRO A 119 -12.53 1.47 -1.28
C PRO A 119 -12.64 -0.06 -1.29
N LYS A 120 -12.71 -0.66 -2.48
CA LYS A 120 -12.86 -2.11 -2.65
C LYS A 120 -11.60 -2.94 -2.42
N TYR A 121 -10.41 -2.33 -2.40
CA TYR A 121 -9.14 -3.07 -2.44
C TYR A 121 -8.30 -2.97 -1.17
N GLY A 122 -8.90 -2.65 -0.02
CA GLY A 122 -8.20 -2.61 1.27
C GLY A 122 -7.45 -3.92 1.58
N ARG A 123 -8.12 -5.07 1.33
CA ARG A 123 -7.54 -6.40 1.50
C ARG A 123 -6.36 -6.67 0.54
N THR A 124 -6.45 -6.22 -0.72
CA THR A 124 -5.34 -6.31 -1.67
C THR A 124 -4.13 -5.51 -1.17
N LEU A 125 -4.35 -4.28 -0.67
CA LEU A 125 -3.27 -3.47 -0.13
C LEU A 125 -2.66 -4.09 1.14
N ALA A 126 -3.47 -4.70 2.01
CA ALA A 126 -2.95 -5.39 3.20
C ALA A 126 -2.05 -6.58 2.83
N ARG A 127 -2.33 -7.29 1.73
CA ARG A 127 -1.47 -8.36 1.21
C ARG A 127 -0.18 -7.82 0.60
N GLU A 128 -0.28 -6.74 -0.17
CA GLU A 128 0.88 -6.06 -0.77
C GLU A 128 1.80 -5.45 0.30
N ALA A 129 1.23 -4.83 1.33
CA ALA A 129 1.95 -4.28 2.46
C ALA A 129 2.81 -5.35 3.15
N TRP A 130 2.25 -6.55 3.36
CA TRP A 130 2.98 -7.66 3.95
C TRP A 130 4.25 -7.97 3.16
N PHE A 131 4.18 -7.97 1.82
CA PHE A 131 5.34 -8.24 0.97
C PHE A 131 6.45 -7.20 1.18
N TYR A 132 6.12 -5.90 1.16
CA TYR A 132 7.10 -4.85 1.42
C TYR A 132 7.65 -4.89 2.84
N GLU A 133 6.82 -5.21 3.83
CA GLU A 133 7.25 -5.38 5.22
C GLU A 133 8.30 -6.48 5.36
N GLN A 134 8.12 -7.63 4.70
CA GLN A 134 9.12 -8.70 4.76
C GLN A 134 10.43 -8.30 4.08
N LEU A 135 10.35 -7.62 2.93
CA LEU A 135 11.55 -7.13 2.24
C LEU A 135 12.30 -6.06 3.05
N SER A 136 11.61 -5.28 3.88
CA SER A 136 12.24 -4.37 4.84
C SER A 136 13.01 -5.08 5.95
N LEU A 137 12.64 -6.32 6.32
CA LEU A 137 13.33 -7.08 7.36
C LEU A 137 14.57 -7.82 6.82
N GLU A 138 14.57 -8.16 5.53
CA GLU A 138 15.65 -8.91 4.91
C GLU A 138 16.85 -8.00 4.54
N PRO A 139 18.04 -8.22 5.11
CA PRO A 139 19.20 -7.36 4.88
C PRO A 139 19.58 -7.26 3.40
N GLY A 140 19.68 -6.03 2.88
CA GLY A 140 20.15 -5.75 1.53
C GLY A 140 19.07 -5.63 0.45
N TYR A 141 17.79 -5.83 0.79
CA TYR A 141 16.68 -5.63 -0.16
C TYR A 141 16.12 -4.20 -0.13
N GLU A 142 15.93 -3.66 1.07
CA GLU A 142 15.33 -2.34 1.28
C GLU A 142 16.28 -1.20 0.87
N GLY A 143 15.75 -0.18 0.19
CA GLY A 143 16.49 1.00 -0.28
C GLY A 143 17.45 0.73 -1.45
N ALA A 144 17.67 -0.53 -1.82
CA ALA A 144 18.50 -0.95 -2.95
C ALA A 144 17.67 -1.55 -4.09
N ILE A 145 16.87 -2.57 -3.78
CA ILE A 145 16.05 -3.31 -4.77
C ILE A 145 14.58 -2.92 -4.64
N THR A 146 14.15 -2.60 -3.42
CA THR A 146 12.78 -2.21 -3.11
C THR A 146 12.73 -0.91 -2.32
N PRO A 147 11.67 -0.10 -2.46
CA PRO A 147 11.52 1.11 -1.66
C PRO A 147 11.43 0.76 -0.17
N ARG A 148 11.98 1.62 0.68
CA ARG A 148 11.75 1.51 2.13
C ARG A 148 10.27 1.53 2.46
N CYS A 149 9.85 0.66 3.35
CA CYS A 149 8.46 0.60 3.82
C CYS A 149 8.36 1.27 5.19
N PHE A 150 7.44 2.23 5.32
CA PHE A 150 7.20 2.96 6.57
C PHE A 150 5.90 2.54 7.27
N GLY A 151 5.12 1.66 6.62
CA GLY A 151 4.00 0.96 7.22
C GLY A 151 2.70 1.05 6.44
N PHE A 152 1.78 0.17 6.82
CA PHE A 152 0.41 0.11 6.36
C PHE A 152 -0.53 0.69 7.42
N PHE A 153 -1.37 1.64 7.01
CA PHE A 153 -2.23 2.41 7.89
C PHE A 153 -3.68 2.37 7.40
N THR A 154 -4.61 2.28 8.34
CA THR A 154 -6.03 2.26 8.02
C THR A 154 -6.84 3.10 8.99
N VAL A 155 -8.01 3.56 8.55
CA VAL A 155 -9.06 4.12 9.42
C VAL A 155 -10.43 3.95 8.76
N PRO A 156 -11.49 3.57 9.51
CA PRO A 156 -12.85 3.64 9.01
C PRO A 156 -13.25 5.10 8.74
N LEU A 157 -13.86 5.37 7.58
CA LEU A 157 -14.24 6.75 7.22
C LEU A 157 -15.21 7.36 8.25
N LYS A 158 -16.11 6.56 8.81
CA LYS A 158 -17.07 6.98 9.85
C LYS A 158 -16.41 7.51 11.13
N ASP A 159 -15.15 7.14 11.38
CA ASP A 159 -14.40 7.57 12.55
C ASP A 159 -13.64 8.89 12.29
N CYS A 160 -13.69 9.41 11.06
CA CYS A 160 -12.98 10.61 10.64
C CYS A 160 -13.86 11.85 10.82
N LEU A 161 -13.27 12.93 11.35
CA LEU A 161 -13.92 14.23 11.51
C LEU A 161 -13.18 15.33 10.73
N ASP A 162 -13.91 16.33 10.24
CA ASP A 162 -13.35 17.54 9.65
C ASP A 162 -12.82 18.51 10.72
N ILE A 163 -12.27 19.65 10.28
CA ILE A 163 -11.75 20.71 11.18
C ILE A 163 -12.81 21.33 12.11
N LYS A 164 -14.11 21.12 11.84
CA LYS A 164 -15.24 21.59 12.67
C LYS A 164 -15.84 20.46 13.51
N GLY A 165 -15.25 19.27 13.50
CA GLY A 165 -15.75 18.10 14.22
C GLY A 165 -16.96 17.43 13.57
N GLN A 166 -17.23 17.68 12.29
CA GLN A 166 -18.28 17.00 11.53
C GLN A 166 -17.77 15.72 10.87
N PRO A 167 -18.59 14.66 10.74
CA PRO A 167 -18.19 13.45 10.03
C PRO A 167 -17.70 13.74 8.60
N VAL A 168 -16.56 13.18 8.23
CA VAL A 168 -16.04 13.30 6.86
C VAL A 168 -16.97 12.55 5.91
N SER A 169 -17.47 13.26 4.90
CA SER A 169 -18.42 12.70 3.92
C SER A 169 -17.74 12.16 2.67
N ARG A 170 -16.55 12.67 2.33
CA ARG A 170 -15.81 12.28 1.12
C ARG A 170 -14.31 12.23 1.30
N VAL A 171 -13.67 11.41 0.47
CA VAL A 171 -12.21 11.28 0.34
C VAL A 171 -11.83 11.81 -1.03
N GLU A 172 -11.11 12.93 -1.09
CA GLU A 172 -10.92 13.71 -2.32
C GLU A 172 -10.34 12.88 -3.48
N PRO A 173 -9.35 11.99 -3.27
CA PRO A 173 -8.85 11.11 -4.34
C PRO A 173 -9.86 10.11 -4.92
N TRP A 174 -10.98 9.85 -4.24
CA TRP A 174 -12.00 8.91 -4.73
C TRP A 174 -13.04 9.56 -5.65
N GLU A 175 -13.20 10.88 -5.63
CA GLU A 175 -14.27 11.60 -6.34
C GLU A 175 -14.09 11.60 -7.87
N ASN A 176 -12.85 11.58 -8.35
CA ASN A 176 -12.54 11.61 -9.79
C ASN A 176 -12.38 10.21 -10.41
N LEU A 177 -12.70 9.16 -9.65
CA LEU A 177 -12.56 7.81 -10.16
C LEU A 177 -13.62 7.56 -11.22
N THR A 178 -13.20 7.35 -12.46
CA THR A 178 -14.04 6.75 -13.49
C THR A 178 -14.26 5.30 -13.07
N ILE A 179 -15.25 5.07 -12.22
CA ILE A 179 -15.79 3.72 -12.02
C ILE A 179 -16.46 3.44 -13.36
N ASN A 180 -15.79 2.69 -14.24
CA ASN A 180 -16.48 2.15 -15.41
C ASN A 180 -17.68 1.36 -14.84
N PRO A 181 -18.93 1.82 -15.05
CA PRO A 181 -20.05 0.96 -14.75
C PRO A 181 -19.86 -0.31 -15.59
N PRO A 182 -20.25 -1.50 -15.10
CA PRO A 182 -20.29 -2.69 -15.94
C PRO A 182 -21.04 -2.30 -17.23
N GLY A 183 -20.37 -2.47 -18.37
CA GLY A 183 -20.91 -2.06 -19.65
C GLY A 183 -22.27 -2.71 -19.86
N PRO A 184 -23.29 -1.97 -20.36
CA PRO A 184 -24.60 -2.54 -20.61
C PRO A 184 -24.54 -3.33 -21.93
N ASP A 185 -23.86 -4.48 -21.94
CA ASP A 185 -23.83 -5.42 -23.09
C ASP A 185 -23.34 -6.84 -22.69
N SER A 186 -23.48 -7.25 -21.43
CA SER A 186 -23.42 -8.68 -21.06
C SER A 186 -24.78 -9.14 -20.59
N ASP A 187 -25.71 -9.23 -21.54
CA ASP A 187 -26.96 -9.96 -21.39
C ASP A 187 -26.65 -11.47 -21.32
N GLU A 188 -26.04 -11.94 -20.24
CA GLU A 188 -26.00 -13.35 -19.81
C GLU A 188 -25.17 -13.46 -18.52
N TYR A 189 -25.74 -14.12 -17.50
CA TYR A 189 -25.24 -14.35 -16.12
C TYR A 189 -25.55 -13.27 -15.08
N GLU A 190 -26.82 -13.24 -14.66
CA GLU A 190 -27.18 -12.90 -13.28
C GLU A 190 -26.44 -13.89 -12.34
N ASP A 191 -25.70 -13.37 -11.34
CA ASP A 191 -24.92 -14.07 -10.28
C ASP A 191 -23.39 -14.17 -10.42
N GLU A 192 -22.71 -13.41 -11.29
CA GLU A 192 -21.25 -13.23 -11.11
C GLU A 192 -20.99 -12.30 -9.90
N GLU A 193 -20.70 -12.88 -8.73
CA GLU A 193 -20.11 -12.15 -7.60
C GLU A 193 -18.99 -11.25 -8.15
N ASP A 194 -18.94 -9.96 -7.77
CA ASP A 194 -17.92 -9.01 -8.25
C ASP A 194 -16.50 -9.56 -7.98
N ILE A 195 -15.94 -10.31 -8.92
CA ILE A 195 -14.67 -11.05 -8.81
C ILE A 195 -13.49 -10.07 -8.68
N ASP A 196 -13.71 -8.78 -8.91
CA ASP A 196 -12.66 -7.77 -8.95
C ASP A 196 -11.89 -7.62 -7.63
N TRP A 197 -12.51 -7.92 -6.49
CA TRP A 197 -11.83 -7.87 -5.18
C TRP A 197 -11.26 -9.22 -4.70
N TRP A 198 -11.43 -10.31 -5.48
CA TRP A 198 -10.85 -11.60 -5.13
C TRP A 198 -9.33 -11.56 -5.21
N LEU A 199 -8.69 -12.18 -4.24
CA LEU A 199 -7.28 -12.50 -4.29
C LEU A 199 -7.09 -13.84 -5.02
N PRO A 200 -5.91 -14.10 -5.61
CA PRO A 200 -5.68 -15.33 -6.39
C PRO A 200 -5.98 -16.63 -5.63
N ASP A 201 -5.85 -16.59 -4.30
CA ASP A 201 -6.09 -17.68 -3.36
C ASP A 201 -7.53 -17.75 -2.82
N ASP A 202 -8.46 -16.93 -3.32
CA ASP A 202 -9.89 -17.01 -2.98
C ASP A 202 -10.70 -17.85 -3.96
N ALA A 203 -10.14 -18.17 -5.14
CA ALA A 203 -10.88 -18.90 -6.15
C ALA A 203 -11.24 -20.31 -5.66
N PRO A 204 -12.52 -20.72 -5.79
CA PRO A 204 -12.97 -22.03 -5.30
C PRO A 204 -12.25 -23.17 -6.02
N GLY A 205 -11.95 -24.24 -5.30
CA GLY A 205 -11.27 -25.42 -5.85
C GLY A 205 -9.75 -25.30 -5.90
N LEU A 206 -9.17 -24.21 -5.38
CA LEU A 206 -7.73 -24.06 -5.23
C LEU A 206 -7.20 -24.41 -3.83
N GLU A 207 -8.06 -24.83 -2.91
CA GLU A 207 -7.72 -25.02 -1.50
C GLU A 207 -6.59 -26.06 -1.33
N ASP A 208 -6.59 -27.12 -2.13
CA ASP A 208 -5.56 -28.17 -2.10
C ASP A 208 -4.20 -27.70 -2.63
N PHE A 209 -4.15 -26.57 -3.34
CA PHE A 209 -2.91 -25.99 -3.87
C PHE A 209 -2.28 -24.97 -2.93
N PHE A 210 -2.97 -24.58 -1.86
CA PHE A 210 -2.51 -23.53 -0.96
C PHE A 210 -2.39 -24.04 0.47
N LYS A 211 -1.25 -23.75 1.10
CA LYS A 211 -1.02 -24.06 2.51
C LYS A 211 -0.94 -22.77 3.31
N ASP A 212 -1.90 -22.59 4.21
CA ASP A 212 -1.85 -21.55 5.24
C ASP A 212 -0.94 -22.02 6.38
N ASP A 213 0.35 -21.70 6.28
CA ASP A 213 1.31 -22.04 7.32
C ASP A 213 0.93 -21.29 8.62
N ASP A 214 0.75 -22.05 9.70
CA ASP A 214 0.36 -21.59 11.05
C ASP A 214 -0.96 -20.80 11.17
N GLY A 215 -1.79 -20.81 10.12
CA GLY A 215 -3.06 -20.08 10.13
C GLY A 215 -2.89 -18.57 10.02
N TRP A 216 -1.78 -18.06 9.48
CA TRP A 216 -1.54 -16.61 9.40
C TRP A 216 -2.52 -15.89 8.48
N LYS A 217 -2.96 -16.52 7.38
CA LYS A 217 -4.03 -15.97 6.53
C LYS A 217 -5.34 -16.08 7.28
N SER A 218 -5.78 -17.29 7.61
CA SER A 218 -7.11 -17.57 8.19
C SER A 218 -7.34 -16.91 9.56
N GLY A 219 -6.28 -16.65 10.33
CA GLY A 219 -6.31 -15.93 11.59
C GLY A 219 -6.32 -14.41 11.46
N SER A 220 -6.09 -13.86 10.26
CA SER A 220 -6.09 -12.42 10.00
C SER A 220 -7.50 -11.86 9.89
N SER A 221 -7.71 -10.64 10.38
CA SER A 221 -8.96 -9.89 10.16
C SER A 221 -9.22 -9.61 8.68
N TRP A 222 -8.17 -9.61 7.85
CA TRP A 222 -8.26 -9.36 6.41
C TRP A 222 -8.80 -10.52 5.61
N ASP A 223 -8.74 -11.75 6.12
CA ASP A 223 -9.18 -12.93 5.38
C ASP A 223 -10.67 -12.83 4.98
N LYS A 224 -11.48 -12.44 5.96
CA LYS A 224 -12.93 -12.29 5.83
C LYS A 224 -13.36 -10.84 5.63
N TRP A 225 -12.42 -9.90 5.59
CA TRP A 225 -12.76 -8.51 5.31
C TRP A 225 -13.36 -8.39 3.92
N ARG A 226 -14.43 -7.61 3.81
CA ARG A 226 -15.11 -7.28 2.56
C ARG A 226 -15.35 -5.77 2.53
N PRO A 227 -15.32 -5.16 1.35
CA PRO A 227 -15.58 -3.74 1.23
C PRO A 227 -17.04 -3.43 1.57
N SER A 228 -17.25 -2.24 2.15
CA SER A 228 -18.57 -1.75 2.55
C SER A 228 -18.74 -0.35 2.00
N ALA A 229 -19.74 -0.15 1.13
CA ALA A 229 -20.06 1.16 0.59
C ALA A 229 -20.59 2.12 1.68
N SER A 230 -21.29 1.60 2.69
CA SER A 230 -21.81 2.39 3.82
C SER A 230 -20.78 2.66 4.92
N ASP A 231 -19.68 1.89 4.95
CA ASP A 231 -18.62 2.01 5.93
C ASP A 231 -17.25 1.77 5.27
N PRO A 232 -16.83 2.67 4.36
CA PRO A 232 -15.60 2.48 3.61
C PRO A 232 -14.38 2.60 4.52
N LEU A 233 -13.38 1.77 4.26
CA LEU A 233 -12.11 1.77 4.98
C LEU A 233 -11.05 2.49 4.16
N ILE A 234 -10.47 3.55 4.71
CA ILE A 234 -9.32 4.21 4.08
C ILE A 234 -8.09 3.36 4.38
N CYS A 235 -7.38 2.95 3.33
CA CYS A 235 -6.19 2.11 3.43
C CYS A 235 -5.02 2.77 2.69
N VAL A 236 -3.91 2.96 3.40
CA VAL A 236 -2.71 3.66 2.90
C VAL A 236 -1.45 2.85 3.19
N LEU A 237 -0.59 2.72 2.19
CA LEU A 237 0.78 2.21 2.33
C LEU A 237 1.77 3.35 2.10
N VAL A 238 2.70 3.56 3.03
CA VAL A 238 3.73 4.60 2.95
C VAL A 238 5.06 3.97 2.57
N LEU A 239 5.64 4.43 1.46
CA LEU A 239 6.89 3.93 0.92
C LEU A 239 7.86 5.08 0.65
N GLU A 240 9.15 4.76 0.55
CA GLU A 240 10.14 5.65 -0.06
C GLU A 240 9.82 5.87 -1.53
N LYS A 241 9.92 7.13 -1.96
CA LYS A 241 9.80 7.48 -3.37
C LYS A 241 11.14 7.26 -4.06
N LEU A 242 11.18 6.29 -4.97
CA LEU A 242 12.34 6.01 -5.80
C LEU A 242 12.11 6.40 -7.27
N GLY A 243 13.18 6.82 -7.94
CA GLY A 243 13.20 7.07 -9.38
C GLY A 243 12.35 8.25 -9.86
N LYS A 244 12.31 8.44 -11.18
CA LYS A 244 11.38 9.36 -11.84
C LYS A 244 10.10 8.60 -12.21
N PRO A 245 8.93 9.27 -12.24
CA PRO A 245 7.73 8.66 -12.82
C PRO A 245 8.01 8.20 -14.25
N TYR A 246 7.61 6.98 -14.58
CA TYR A 246 7.70 6.50 -15.95
C TYR A 246 6.60 7.17 -16.78
N SER A 247 7.00 7.94 -17.78
CA SER A 247 6.09 8.40 -18.83
C SER A 247 6.00 7.29 -19.87
N SER A 248 4.82 6.70 -20.09
CA SER A 248 4.69 5.78 -21.23
C SER A 248 5.06 6.52 -22.50
N PRO A 249 5.87 5.93 -23.41
CA PRO A 249 6.01 6.50 -24.74
C PRO A 249 4.61 6.65 -25.34
N GLU A 250 4.35 7.80 -25.98
CA GLU A 250 3.13 8.02 -26.75
C GLU A 250 2.97 6.83 -27.70
N GLN A 251 1.84 6.13 -27.62
CA GLN A 251 1.55 5.02 -28.51
C GLN A 251 1.54 5.58 -29.94
N HIS A 252 2.64 5.39 -30.66
CA HIS A 252 2.58 5.42 -32.10
C HIS A 252 1.69 4.25 -32.52
N GLU A 253 0.63 4.54 -33.27
CA GLU A 253 -0.22 3.54 -33.92
C GLU A 253 0.70 2.66 -34.79
N GLU A 254 1.17 1.54 -34.26
CA GLU A 254 1.89 0.54 -35.03
C GLU A 254 0.85 -0.27 -35.82
N GLU A 255 0.93 -0.17 -37.15
CA GLU A 255 0.19 -1.00 -38.10
C GLU A 255 0.30 -2.48 -37.72
N GLU A 256 -0.85 -3.16 -37.64
CA GLU A 256 -0.98 -4.58 -37.33
C GLU A 256 -0.07 -5.44 -38.24
N LEU A 257 0.99 -6.02 -37.67
CA LEU A 257 1.66 -7.16 -38.26
C LEU A 257 1.20 -8.43 -37.54
N GLU A 258 0.26 -9.11 -38.20
CA GLU A 258 -0.28 -10.41 -37.86
C GLU A 258 0.85 -11.45 -37.72
N TYR A 259 1.08 -11.94 -36.49
CA TYR A 259 1.90 -13.13 -36.25
C TYR A 259 1.11 -14.17 -35.46
N VAL A 260 0.87 -15.30 -36.12
CA VAL A 260 0.26 -16.52 -35.59
C VAL A 260 1.35 -17.44 -35.02
N VAL A 261 1.34 -17.74 -33.71
CA VAL A 261 1.73 -19.06 -33.15
C VAL A 261 1.27 -19.21 -31.67
N PRO A 262 1.23 -20.42 -31.07
CA PRO A 262 0.11 -20.87 -30.24
C PRO A 262 0.45 -21.03 -28.75
N GLY A 263 -0.60 -20.98 -27.92
CA GLY A 263 -0.73 -21.68 -26.64
C GLY A 263 0.45 -21.61 -25.67
N SER A 264 0.41 -20.63 -24.75
CA SER A 264 1.08 -20.71 -23.46
C SER A 264 0.37 -19.80 -22.45
N TYR A 265 0.15 -20.35 -21.25
CA TYR A 265 -0.65 -19.80 -20.16
C TYR A 265 -0.10 -18.46 -19.65
N HIS A 266 -0.94 -17.42 -19.69
CA HIS A 266 -0.70 -16.15 -19.01
C HIS A 266 -1.11 -16.25 -17.54
N ILE A 267 -0.13 -16.42 -16.66
CA ILE A 267 -0.25 -16.09 -15.23
C ILE A 267 0.98 -15.24 -14.91
N LEU A 268 0.76 -14.13 -14.20
CA LEU A 268 1.69 -13.04 -13.84
C LEU A 268 1.80 -11.88 -14.85
N SER A 269 0.78 -11.02 -14.85
CA SER A 269 0.93 -9.64 -15.32
C SER A 269 0.19 -8.69 -14.37
N GLY A 270 0.93 -8.17 -13.40
CA GLY A 270 0.49 -7.13 -12.50
C GLY A 270 1.53 -6.92 -11.41
N LEU A 271 2.36 -5.88 -11.56
CA LEU A 271 3.51 -5.50 -10.71
C LEU A 271 4.85 -6.17 -11.06
N CYS A 272 5.33 -5.89 -12.28
CA CYS A 272 6.77 -5.74 -12.53
C CYS A 272 7.01 -4.74 -13.69
N SER A 273 6.22 -3.68 -13.72
CA SER A 273 6.49 -2.48 -14.51
C SER A 273 6.54 -1.36 -13.48
N TYR A 274 7.43 -0.39 -13.62
CA TYR A 274 7.68 0.68 -12.65
C TYR A 274 8.61 0.30 -11.49
N ILE A 275 9.86 -0.10 -11.82
CA ILE A 275 11.11 0.40 -11.25
C ILE A 275 12.24 -0.17 -12.14
N GLN A 276 12.84 0.69 -12.95
CA GLN A 276 14.22 0.58 -13.44
C GLN A 276 14.78 2.00 -13.52
#